data_AF-A0A0L6CYA9-F1
#
_entry.id   AF-A0A0L6CYA9-F1
#
_cell.length_a   1.000
_cell.length_b   1.000
_cell.length_c   1.000
_cell.angle_alpha   90.00
_cell.angle_beta   90.00
_cell.angle_gamma   90.00
#
_symmetry.space_group_name_H-M   'P 1'
#
loop_
_entity.id
_entity.type
_entity.pdbx_description
1 polymer ?
#
loop_
_entity_poly.entity_id
_entity_poly.type
_entity_poly.pdbx_seq_one_letter_code
_entity_poly.pdbx_strand_id
1 'polypeptide(L)'
;MMATRGTGTTSADRLARCGLAFIVLTLLAACAPRVTAERAATHPAADIQPIFVATGRDLDRTGPIFGLERPEAMNYFRADISIPPTHETGRIEWPEGPPDAATDFVVTGTQVHDGPHALIRDMRAHTTGRETLLFVHGYNNTLSEAMYRLAQIRADFNVPMPGLLFAWPSAADPRGYIYDRDSVLYARDDLERLLRDLTARPGEKVFILAHSMGSQLVMEALRQIALRGDRQLLNRISGVVLMSPDIDPDLFDRQAEAIGKLPQPFMIFITKADRALTLSGFITGRKPRLGVIDDADKVQRGDVQVVDFSDLADGEGFNHFVPVTSPAAIRMLNGIIAQAGGVGAAFVRDMSLALPAATHVEP
;
A
#
# COMPACT_ATOMS: atom_id res chain seq x y z
N MET A 1 64.16 31.81 9.96
CA MET A 1 62.90 32.51 9.70
C MET A 1 62.02 31.57 8.87
N MET A 2 60.89 31.16 9.46
CA MET A 2 59.74 30.43 8.91
C MET A 2 59.93 29.30 7.88
N ALA A 3 59.84 28.06 8.37
CA ALA A 3 59.42 26.91 7.58
C ALA A 3 57.88 26.90 7.47
N THR A 4 57.37 26.98 6.25
CA THR A 4 55.95 26.83 5.92
C THR A 4 55.55 25.36 6.05
N ARG A 5 54.81 25.01 7.11
CA ARG A 5 54.14 23.70 7.23
C ARG A 5 52.93 23.68 6.30
N GLY A 6 53.01 22.92 5.21
CA GLY A 6 51.85 22.57 4.40
C GLY A 6 50.93 21.61 5.17
N THR A 7 49.74 22.05 5.52
CA THR A 7 48.69 21.20 6.08
C THR A 7 48.04 20.42 4.93
N GLY A 8 48.63 19.28 4.58
CA GLY A 8 47.98 18.30 3.70
C GLY A 8 46.80 17.65 4.43
N THR A 9 45.57 17.98 4.03
CA THR A 9 44.38 17.22 4.45
C THR A 9 44.56 15.77 4.01
N THR A 10 44.48 14.83 4.94
CA THR A 10 44.67 13.40 4.64
C THR A 10 43.47 12.85 3.86
N SER A 11 43.64 11.74 3.14
CA SER A 11 42.54 11.05 2.43
C SER A 11 41.37 10.70 3.36
N ALA A 12 41.68 10.37 4.63
CA ALA A 12 40.71 10.11 5.68
C ALA A 12 39.85 11.34 6.03
N ASP A 13 40.43 12.55 6.06
CA ASP A 13 39.68 13.79 6.32
C ASP A 13 38.73 14.14 5.17
N ARG A 14 39.09 13.78 3.93
CA ARG A 14 38.20 13.95 2.76
C ARG A 14 37.05 12.96 2.78
N LEU A 15 37.32 11.69 3.12
CA LEU A 15 36.29 10.65 3.27
C LEU A 15 35.32 10.98 4.43
N ALA A 16 35.83 11.46 5.56
CA ALA A 16 35.01 11.88 6.70
C ALA A 16 34.13 13.11 6.36
N ARG A 17 34.67 14.09 5.62
CA ARG A 17 33.91 15.25 5.15
C ARG A 17 32.85 14.89 4.10
N CYS A 18 33.15 14.00 3.17
CA CYS A 18 32.17 13.48 2.21
C CYS A 18 31.09 12.66 2.91
N GLY A 19 31.45 11.83 3.90
CA GLY A 19 30.49 11.09 4.73
C GLY A 19 29.58 12.01 5.54
N LEU A 20 30.14 13.05 6.17
CA LEU A 20 29.37 14.05 6.91
C LEU A 20 28.45 14.86 5.99
N ALA A 21 28.93 15.27 4.81
CA ALA A 21 28.11 15.96 3.82
C ALA A 21 26.97 15.08 3.30
N PHE A 22 27.22 13.79 3.06
CA PHE A 22 26.18 12.82 2.67
C PHE A 22 25.16 12.58 3.78
N ILE A 23 25.59 12.51 5.04
CA ILE A 23 24.70 12.42 6.21
C ILE A 23 23.87 13.70 6.34
N VAL A 24 24.48 14.88 6.18
CA VAL A 24 23.76 16.16 6.25
C VAL A 24 22.78 16.31 5.08
N LEU A 25 23.14 15.89 3.86
CA LEU A 25 22.25 15.90 2.70
C LEU A 25 21.08 14.90 2.85
N THR A 26 21.32 13.72 3.41
CA THR A 26 20.24 12.76 3.70
C THR A 26 19.33 13.23 4.84
N LEU A 27 19.88 13.90 5.87
CA LEU A 27 19.09 14.54 6.92
C LEU A 27 18.27 15.74 6.41
N LEU A 28 18.78 16.50 5.44
CA LEU A 28 18.06 17.62 4.83
C LEU A 28 16.95 17.16 3.88
N ALA A 29 17.14 16.07 3.13
CA ALA A 29 16.10 15.48 2.27
C ALA A 29 14.90 14.94 3.08
N ALA A 30 15.13 14.50 4.33
CA ALA A 30 14.07 14.08 5.24
C ALA A 30 13.17 15.23 5.75
N CYS A 31 13.55 16.49 5.50
CA CYS A 31 12.81 17.69 5.90
C CYS A 31 12.09 18.38 4.73
N ALA A 32 12.11 17.81 3.52
CA ALA A 32 11.35 18.37 2.41
C ALA A 32 9.83 18.30 2.71
N PRO A 33 9.06 19.37 2.45
CA PRO A 33 7.62 19.35 2.63
C PRO A 33 7.03 18.27 1.73
N ARG A 34 6.22 17.38 2.32
CA ARG A 34 5.53 16.35 1.54
C ARG A 34 4.35 16.95 0.81
N VAL A 35 4.16 16.47 -0.41
CA VAL A 35 2.99 16.80 -1.23
C VAL A 35 1.71 16.40 -0.48
N THR A 36 0.74 17.30 -0.49
CA THR A 36 -0.57 17.12 0.13
C THR A 36 -1.64 17.18 -0.93
N ALA A 37 -2.73 16.45 -0.74
CA ALA A 37 -3.87 16.52 -1.65
C ALA A 37 -4.46 17.94 -1.62
N GLU A 38 -4.54 18.57 -2.79
CA GLU A 38 -5.06 19.92 -2.96
C GLU A 38 -6.45 19.91 -3.61
N ARG A 39 -7.20 20.99 -3.43
CA ARG A 39 -8.55 21.13 -3.99
C ARG A 39 -8.55 22.02 -5.22
N ALA A 40 -9.29 21.60 -6.24
CA ALA A 40 -9.59 22.42 -7.41
C ALA A 40 -11.03 22.17 -7.89
N ALA A 41 -11.50 23.05 -8.78
CA ALA A 41 -12.77 22.83 -9.47
C ALA A 41 -12.70 21.62 -10.41
N THR A 42 -13.83 20.99 -10.68
CA THR A 42 -13.92 19.87 -11.63
C THR A 42 -13.58 20.30 -13.05
N HIS A 43 -12.87 19.45 -13.80
CA HIS A 43 -12.65 19.63 -15.23
C HIS A 43 -13.57 18.67 -16.04
N PRO A 44 -14.25 19.10 -17.11
CA PRO A 44 -15.23 18.26 -17.84
C PRO A 44 -14.67 16.99 -18.47
N ALA A 45 -13.37 16.98 -18.80
CA ALA A 45 -12.70 15.81 -19.38
C ALA A 45 -11.94 14.96 -18.36
N ALA A 46 -11.97 15.33 -17.07
CA ALA A 46 -11.35 14.55 -16.01
C ALA A 46 -12.28 13.42 -15.55
N ASP A 47 -11.69 12.31 -15.12
CA ASP A 47 -12.41 11.20 -14.53
C ASP A 47 -12.48 11.38 -13.00
N ILE A 48 -13.67 11.19 -12.42
CA ILE A 48 -13.88 11.37 -10.98
C ILE A 48 -13.98 10.00 -10.30
N GLN A 49 -12.98 9.69 -9.47
CA GLN A 49 -12.91 8.48 -8.67
C GLN A 49 -13.35 8.76 -7.22
N PRO A 50 -14.55 8.32 -6.80
CA PRO A 50 -14.96 8.42 -5.40
C PRO A 50 -14.18 7.43 -4.54
N ILE A 51 -13.38 7.93 -3.60
CA ILE A 51 -12.59 7.12 -2.66
C ILE A 51 -13.22 7.20 -1.28
N PHE A 52 -13.62 6.06 -0.74
CA PHE A 52 -14.13 5.95 0.62
C PHE A 52 -12.96 5.71 1.57
N VAL A 53 -12.97 6.32 2.74
CA VAL A 53 -11.86 6.27 3.70
C VAL A 53 -12.39 5.94 5.08
N ALA A 54 -11.76 4.94 5.70
CA ALA A 54 -11.83 4.69 7.13
C ALA A 54 -10.44 4.94 7.72
N THR A 55 -10.31 5.91 8.63
CA THR A 55 -9.01 6.28 9.17
C THR A 55 -9.07 6.56 10.66
N GLY A 56 -8.04 6.15 11.39
CA GLY A 56 -7.84 6.55 12.78
C GLY A 56 -7.16 7.92 12.89
N ARG A 57 -7.07 8.71 11.82
CA ARG A 57 -6.48 10.07 11.85
C ARG A 57 -7.58 11.10 12.07
N ASP A 58 -7.26 12.17 12.79
CA ASP A 58 -8.15 13.33 12.89
C ASP A 58 -8.27 14.03 11.53
N LEU A 59 -9.48 14.45 11.18
CA LEU A 59 -9.77 15.03 9.86
C LEU A 59 -9.23 16.45 9.69
N ASP A 60 -8.96 17.15 10.80
CA ASP A 60 -8.31 18.47 10.83
C ASP A 60 -6.77 18.36 10.79
N ARG A 61 -6.20 17.14 10.89
CA ARG A 61 -4.76 16.87 10.92
C ARG A 61 -4.38 15.70 10.02
N THR A 62 -4.31 15.97 8.72
CA THR A 62 -4.02 14.95 7.69
C THR A 62 -2.52 14.71 7.43
N GLY A 63 -1.63 15.50 8.06
CA GLY A 63 -0.17 15.44 7.91
C GLY A 63 0.54 14.40 8.81
N PRO A 64 1.88 14.50 8.96
CA PRO A 64 2.66 13.61 9.84
C PRO A 64 2.21 13.70 11.30
N ILE A 65 2.14 12.55 11.97
CA ILE A 65 1.65 12.42 13.37
C ILE A 65 2.69 11.81 14.31
N PHE A 66 3.96 11.76 13.89
CA PHE A 66 5.01 11.10 14.64
C PHE A 66 5.15 11.71 16.05
N GLY A 67 5.03 10.86 17.08
CA GLY A 67 5.12 11.25 18.49
C GLY A 67 3.82 11.77 19.12
N LEU A 68 2.70 11.81 18.38
CA LEU A 68 1.38 12.12 18.93
C LEU A 68 0.69 10.86 19.48
N GLU A 69 -0.28 11.09 20.38
CA GLU A 69 -1.18 10.04 20.85
C GLU A 69 -1.97 9.44 19.67
N ARG A 70 -2.15 8.12 19.70
CA ARG A 70 -2.93 7.43 18.66
C ARG A 70 -4.41 7.68 18.94
N PRO A 71 -5.20 8.14 17.95
CA PRO A 71 -6.62 8.36 18.18
C PRO A 71 -7.33 7.04 18.50
N GLU A 72 -8.33 7.12 19.39
CA GLU A 72 -9.12 5.96 19.82
C GLU A 72 -10.31 5.67 18.90
N ALA A 73 -10.75 6.66 18.13
CA ALA A 73 -11.92 6.58 17.27
C ALA A 73 -11.53 6.59 15.78
N MET A 74 -12.32 5.88 14.98
CA MET A 74 -12.22 5.88 13.52
C MET A 74 -13.11 6.97 12.94
N ASN A 75 -12.56 7.72 11.98
CA ASN A 75 -13.24 8.70 11.15
C ASN A 75 -13.55 8.11 9.77
N TYR A 76 -14.66 8.54 9.18
CA TYR A 76 -15.17 8.02 7.91
C TYR A 76 -15.56 9.16 6.98
N PHE A 77 -15.05 9.14 5.75
CA PHE A 77 -15.40 10.14 4.75
C PHE A 77 -15.23 9.60 3.32
N ARG A 78 -15.86 10.26 2.35
CA ARG A 78 -15.60 10.12 0.92
C ARG A 78 -14.79 11.32 0.43
N ALA A 79 -13.81 11.09 -0.44
CA ALA A 79 -13.13 12.10 -1.24
C ALA A 79 -13.33 11.81 -2.73
N ASP A 80 -13.78 12.81 -3.47
CA ASP A 80 -13.97 12.72 -4.92
C ASP A 80 -12.69 13.19 -5.61
N ILE A 81 -11.87 12.22 -6.05
CA ILE A 81 -10.55 12.48 -6.63
C ILE A 81 -10.69 12.61 -8.14
N SER A 82 -10.27 13.75 -8.67
CA SER A 82 -10.17 13.99 -10.11
C SER A 82 -8.88 13.43 -10.65
N ILE A 83 -8.96 12.67 -11.73
CA ILE A 83 -7.85 12.15 -12.50
C ILE A 83 -7.81 12.91 -13.83
N PRO A 84 -6.69 13.58 -14.14
CA PRO A 84 -6.62 14.47 -15.28
C PRO A 84 -6.68 13.68 -16.60
N PRO A 85 -7.18 14.28 -17.69
CA PRO A 85 -7.15 13.66 -19.02
C PRO A 85 -5.73 13.41 -19.54
N THR A 86 -4.72 14.04 -18.95
CA THR A 86 -3.29 13.84 -19.25
C THR A 86 -2.66 12.70 -18.47
N HIS A 87 -3.44 11.95 -17.67
CA HIS A 87 -2.91 10.94 -16.76
C HIS A 87 -2.08 9.87 -17.49
N GLU A 88 -0.87 9.62 -16.95
CA GLU A 88 0.02 8.55 -17.36
C GLU A 88 -0.08 7.36 -16.40
N THR A 89 -0.28 6.16 -16.95
CA THR A 89 -0.40 4.93 -16.16
C THR A 89 0.75 4.74 -15.18
N GLY A 90 0.41 4.47 -13.92
CA GLY A 90 1.34 4.26 -12.81
C GLY A 90 1.77 5.53 -12.08
N ARG A 91 1.47 6.71 -12.64
CA ARG A 91 1.90 8.01 -12.10
C ARG A 91 0.82 8.66 -11.26
N ILE A 92 1.24 9.60 -10.43
CA ILE A 92 0.32 10.51 -9.75
C ILE A 92 0.84 11.90 -10.09
N GLU A 93 0.09 12.63 -10.90
CA GLU A 93 0.39 13.99 -11.32
C GLU A 93 0.07 14.94 -10.16
N TRP A 94 1.09 15.33 -9.39
CA TRP A 94 0.94 16.28 -8.29
C TRP A 94 1.02 17.72 -8.79
N PRO A 95 0.26 18.67 -8.22
CA PRO A 95 0.38 20.08 -8.56
C PRO A 95 1.80 20.61 -8.29
N GLU A 96 2.42 21.21 -9.32
CA GLU A 96 3.67 21.99 -9.18
C GLU A 96 3.41 23.49 -8.96
N GLY A 97 2.17 23.92 -9.15
CA GLY A 97 1.67 25.28 -9.00
C GLY A 97 0.24 25.28 -8.46
N PRO A 98 -0.60 26.29 -8.79
CA PRO A 98 -2.02 26.25 -8.43
C PRO A 98 -2.68 24.97 -8.96
N PRO A 99 -3.48 24.26 -8.14
CA PRO A 99 -4.00 22.95 -8.50
C PRO A 99 -5.00 23.03 -9.66
N ASP A 100 -4.84 22.19 -10.67
CA ASP A 100 -5.69 22.14 -11.86
C ASP A 100 -6.13 20.71 -12.21
N ALA A 101 -7.44 20.45 -12.20
CA ALA A 101 -8.02 19.15 -12.57
C ALA A 101 -7.76 18.76 -14.05
N ALA A 102 -7.30 19.68 -14.89
CA ALA A 102 -6.90 19.38 -16.27
C ALA A 102 -5.54 18.68 -16.36
N THR A 103 -4.66 18.83 -15.35
CA THR A 103 -3.28 18.33 -15.38
C THR A 103 -2.92 17.48 -14.16
N ASP A 104 -3.61 17.67 -13.04
CA ASP A 104 -3.21 17.14 -11.74
C ASP A 104 -4.30 16.26 -11.11
N PHE A 105 -3.87 15.38 -10.21
CA PHE A 105 -4.74 14.75 -9.24
C PHE A 105 -5.17 15.78 -8.19
N VAL A 106 -6.49 16.00 -8.08
CA VAL A 106 -7.07 16.99 -7.16
C VAL A 106 -8.32 16.48 -6.48
N VAL A 107 -8.60 16.98 -5.27
CA VAL A 107 -9.84 16.70 -4.54
C VAL A 107 -10.91 17.70 -4.98
N THR A 108 -11.97 17.22 -5.61
CA THR A 108 -13.07 18.07 -6.10
C THR A 108 -14.25 18.13 -5.12
N GLY A 109 -14.37 17.13 -4.25
CA GLY A 109 -15.44 17.01 -3.26
C GLY A 109 -15.04 16.17 -2.07
N THR A 110 -15.67 16.42 -0.92
CA THR A 110 -15.52 15.58 0.28
C THR A 110 -16.83 15.49 1.03
N GLN A 111 -17.14 14.33 1.59
CA GLN A 111 -18.31 14.11 2.43
C GLN A 111 -17.93 13.31 3.67
N VAL A 112 -18.13 13.87 4.85
CA VAL A 112 -17.90 13.17 6.13
C VAL A 112 -19.13 12.34 6.48
N HIS A 113 -18.92 11.18 7.09
CA HIS A 113 -19.98 10.25 7.49
C HIS A 113 -19.92 9.94 8.98
N ASP A 114 -21.09 9.89 9.62
CA ASP A 114 -21.26 9.53 11.02
C ASP A 114 -21.20 7.99 11.19
N GLY A 115 -20.01 7.44 11.01
CA GLY A 115 -19.71 6.02 11.23
C GLY A 115 -19.72 5.13 9.99
N PRO A 116 -19.35 3.84 10.14
CA PRO A 116 -19.11 2.93 9.03
C PRO A 116 -20.39 2.61 8.25
N HIS A 117 -21.54 2.52 8.91
CA HIS A 117 -22.80 2.24 8.23
C HIS A 117 -23.25 3.36 7.28
N ALA A 118 -22.97 4.62 7.61
CA ALA A 118 -23.27 5.75 6.75
C ALA A 118 -22.35 5.77 5.53
N LEU A 119 -21.05 5.55 5.74
CA LEU A 119 -20.04 5.41 4.68
C LEU A 119 -20.41 4.27 3.71
N ILE A 120 -20.71 3.07 4.24
CA ILE A 120 -21.02 1.89 3.41
C ILE A 120 -22.30 2.12 2.60
N ARG A 121 -23.30 2.81 3.16
CA ARG A 121 -24.52 3.14 2.43
C ARG A 121 -24.23 4.05 1.25
N ASP A 122 -23.40 5.08 1.44
CA ASP A 122 -22.98 5.97 0.35
C ASP A 122 -22.16 5.23 -0.70
N MET A 123 -21.22 4.39 -0.25
CA MET A 123 -20.42 3.54 -1.13
C MET A 123 -21.28 2.64 -2.02
N ARG A 124 -22.32 2.02 -1.47
CA ARG A 124 -23.25 1.16 -2.23
C ARG A 124 -24.20 1.95 -3.14
N ALA A 125 -24.33 3.26 -2.97
CA ALA A 125 -25.07 4.11 -3.92
C ALA A 125 -24.26 4.38 -5.21
N HIS A 126 -22.94 4.22 -5.16
CA HIS A 126 -22.02 4.48 -6.27
C HIS A 126 -21.64 3.23 -7.07
N THR A 127 -22.12 2.04 -6.68
CA THR A 127 -21.85 0.79 -7.39
C THR A 127 -23.06 -0.13 -7.40
N THR A 128 -23.18 -0.96 -8.43
CA THR A 128 -24.15 -2.06 -8.47
C THR A 128 -23.58 -3.37 -7.89
N GLY A 129 -22.27 -3.42 -7.66
CA GLY A 129 -21.57 -4.58 -7.13
C GLY A 129 -21.69 -4.76 -5.62
N ARG A 130 -21.48 -5.99 -5.14
CA ARG A 130 -21.41 -6.34 -3.70
C ARG A 130 -19.99 -6.62 -3.21
N GLU A 131 -19.00 -6.42 -4.07
CA GLU A 131 -17.60 -6.61 -3.75
C GLU A 131 -16.93 -5.26 -3.54
N THR A 132 -16.11 -5.12 -2.51
CA THR A 132 -15.37 -3.88 -2.19
C THR A 132 -13.89 -4.13 -2.34
N LEU A 133 -13.18 -3.23 -3.05
CA LEU A 133 -11.73 -3.19 -3.02
C LEU A 133 -11.31 -2.47 -1.73
N LEU A 134 -10.73 -3.21 -0.79
CA LEU A 134 -10.12 -2.65 0.41
C LEU A 134 -8.62 -2.48 0.19
N PHE A 135 -8.14 -1.25 0.20
CA PHE A 135 -6.72 -0.94 0.11
C PHE A 135 -6.15 -0.57 1.49
N VAL A 136 -5.04 -1.22 1.86
CA VAL A 136 -4.31 -0.97 3.12
C VAL A 136 -2.90 -0.49 2.77
N HIS A 137 -2.62 0.79 3.03
CA HIS A 137 -1.34 1.39 2.66
C HIS A 137 -0.17 0.88 3.52
N GLY A 138 1.06 1.12 3.04
CA GLY A 138 2.29 0.72 3.71
C GLY A 138 2.87 1.77 4.66
N TYR A 139 4.10 1.49 5.09
CA TYR A 139 4.95 2.38 5.89
C TYR A 139 5.09 3.77 5.25
N ASN A 140 5.23 4.80 6.08
CA ASN A 140 5.68 6.12 5.63
C ASN A 140 4.77 6.78 4.58
N ASN A 141 3.46 6.62 4.71
CA ASN A 141 2.45 7.25 3.84
C ASN A 141 1.62 8.28 4.61
N THR A 142 1.41 9.43 4.00
CA THR A 142 0.37 10.39 4.37
C THR A 142 -1.00 9.90 3.89
N LEU A 143 -2.07 10.48 4.44
CA LEU A 143 -3.43 10.18 3.99
C LEU A 143 -3.63 10.59 2.52
N SER A 144 -3.06 11.72 2.11
CA SER A 144 -3.08 12.22 0.73
C SER A 144 -2.47 11.23 -0.27
N GLU A 145 -1.25 10.77 0.00
CA GLU A 145 -0.55 9.79 -0.85
C GLU A 145 -1.36 8.49 -0.98
N ALA A 146 -1.92 8.00 0.12
CA ALA A 146 -2.71 6.78 0.12
C ALA A 146 -4.05 6.91 -0.64
N MET A 147 -4.74 8.06 -0.54
CA MET A 147 -5.97 8.33 -1.28
C MET A 147 -5.73 8.43 -2.79
N TYR A 148 -4.74 9.23 -3.19
CA TYR A 148 -4.41 9.39 -4.61
C TYR A 148 -3.91 8.09 -5.20
N ARG A 149 -3.16 7.29 -4.43
CA ARG A 149 -2.72 5.99 -4.90
C ARG A 149 -3.88 5.03 -5.15
N LEU A 150 -4.88 5.01 -4.27
CA LEU A 150 -6.08 4.20 -4.52
C LEU A 150 -6.86 4.70 -5.74
N ALA A 151 -6.96 6.02 -5.94
CA ALA A 151 -7.58 6.59 -7.13
C ALA A 151 -6.86 6.16 -8.42
N GLN A 152 -5.53 6.27 -8.44
CA GLN A 152 -4.69 5.82 -9.56
C GLN A 152 -4.87 4.32 -9.82
N ILE A 153 -4.81 3.47 -8.79
CA ILE A 153 -5.02 2.02 -8.95
C ILE A 153 -6.41 1.75 -9.56
N ARG A 154 -7.45 2.45 -9.12
CA ARG A 154 -8.80 2.22 -9.67
C ARG A 154 -8.90 2.60 -11.15
N ALA A 155 -8.29 3.71 -11.55
CA ALA A 155 -8.27 4.14 -12.94
C ALA A 155 -7.43 3.21 -13.81
N ASP A 156 -6.19 2.94 -13.41
CA ASP A 156 -5.25 2.16 -14.22
C ASP A 156 -5.67 0.70 -14.40
N PHE A 157 -6.33 0.11 -13.40
CA PHE A 157 -6.81 -1.26 -13.46
C PHE A 157 -8.30 -1.36 -13.85
N ASN A 158 -8.95 -0.24 -14.17
CA ASN A 158 -10.39 -0.17 -14.50
C ASN A 158 -11.26 -0.94 -13.48
N VAL A 159 -11.01 -0.70 -12.18
CA VAL A 159 -11.65 -1.46 -11.11
C VAL A 159 -13.13 -1.05 -10.98
N PRO A 160 -14.10 -1.94 -11.26
CA PRO A 160 -15.52 -1.62 -11.21
C PRO A 160 -16.09 -1.65 -9.78
N MET A 161 -15.29 -2.12 -8.82
CA MET A 161 -15.63 -2.14 -7.40
C MET A 161 -15.43 -0.76 -6.77
N PRO A 162 -16.25 -0.38 -5.78
CA PRO A 162 -15.95 0.75 -4.94
C PRO A 162 -14.64 0.51 -4.19
N GLY A 163 -13.77 1.52 -4.16
CA GLY A 163 -12.52 1.49 -3.41
C GLY A 163 -12.71 2.11 -2.03
N LEU A 164 -12.31 1.36 -1.00
CA LEU A 164 -12.19 1.85 0.36
C LEU A 164 -10.73 1.79 0.80
N LEU A 165 -10.20 2.91 1.27
CA LEU A 165 -8.89 3.02 1.91
C LEU A 165 -9.04 2.81 3.42
N PHE A 166 -8.32 1.85 3.97
CA PHE A 166 -8.06 1.77 5.41
C PHE A 166 -6.74 2.48 5.72
N ALA A 167 -6.84 3.69 6.26
CA ALA A 167 -5.68 4.51 6.58
C ALA A 167 -5.36 4.45 8.08
N TRP A 168 -4.41 3.60 8.44
CA TRP A 168 -3.91 3.45 9.80
C TRP A 168 -2.93 4.59 10.17
N PRO A 169 -2.71 4.87 11.47
CA PRO A 169 -1.92 6.02 11.92
C PRO A 169 -0.41 5.81 11.74
N SER A 170 0.06 5.76 10.49
CA SER A 170 1.48 5.83 10.16
C SER A 170 2.04 7.20 10.55
N ALA A 171 3.26 7.22 11.07
CA ALA A 171 4.03 8.42 11.36
C ALA A 171 4.16 9.34 10.13
N ALA A 172 4.10 8.78 8.91
CA ALA A 172 4.51 9.43 7.66
C ALA A 172 5.95 9.98 7.73
N ASP A 173 6.79 9.33 8.53
CA ASP A 173 8.18 9.70 8.77
C ASP A 173 9.11 8.48 8.59
N PRO A 174 10.18 8.58 7.76
CA PRO A 174 11.14 7.50 7.53
C PRO A 174 11.93 7.10 8.80
N ARG A 175 11.84 7.85 9.89
CA ARG A 175 12.44 7.50 11.20
C ARG A 175 11.44 6.74 12.09
N GLY A 176 10.16 6.82 11.77
CA GLY A 176 9.05 6.25 12.54
C GLY A 176 8.85 4.75 12.39
N TYR A 177 9.80 3.99 11.83
CA TYR A 177 9.60 2.58 11.50
C TYR A 177 9.10 1.73 12.69
N ILE A 178 9.71 1.87 13.87
CA ILE A 178 9.28 1.14 15.08
C ILE A 178 7.89 1.61 15.53
N TYR A 179 7.64 2.93 15.51
CA TYR A 179 6.33 3.49 15.84
C TYR A 179 5.24 2.93 14.92
N ASP A 180 5.52 2.82 13.62
CA ASP A 180 4.59 2.31 12.63
C ASP A 180 4.30 0.82 12.82
N ARG A 181 5.29 0.02 13.24
CA ARG A 181 5.06 -1.39 13.61
C ARG A 181 4.07 -1.53 14.76
N ASP A 182 4.20 -0.69 15.78
CA ASP A 182 3.24 -0.66 16.89
C ASP A 182 1.87 -0.11 16.44
N SER A 183 1.86 0.89 15.55
CA SER A 183 0.62 1.45 14.98
C SER A 183 -0.15 0.44 14.14
N VAL A 184 0.54 -0.42 13.39
CA VAL A 184 -0.06 -1.57 12.70
C VAL A 184 -0.74 -2.49 13.71
N LEU A 185 -0.04 -2.88 14.77
CA LEU A 185 -0.60 -3.77 15.80
C LEU A 185 -1.75 -3.11 16.59
N TYR A 186 -1.73 -1.79 16.75
CA TYR A 186 -2.80 -1.01 17.34
C TYR A 186 -4.06 -1.01 16.45
N ALA A 187 -3.91 -0.82 15.14
CA ALA A 187 -5.03 -0.72 14.20
C ALA A 187 -5.68 -2.07 13.83
N ARG A 188 -5.19 -3.21 14.35
CA ARG A 188 -5.69 -4.55 13.98
C ARG A 188 -7.18 -4.73 14.28
N ASP A 189 -7.62 -4.21 15.43
CA ASP A 189 -8.98 -4.39 15.90
C ASP A 189 -9.96 -3.53 15.07
N ASP A 190 -9.52 -2.34 14.66
CA ASP A 190 -10.26 -1.47 13.74
C ASP A 190 -10.43 -2.10 12.37
N LEU A 191 -9.37 -2.73 11.84
CA LEU A 191 -9.45 -3.42 10.56
C LEU A 191 -10.41 -4.63 10.64
N GLU A 192 -10.34 -5.44 11.70
CA GLU A 192 -11.30 -6.53 11.89
C GLU A 192 -12.75 -6.01 11.95
N ARG A 193 -13.00 -4.94 12.73
CA ARG A 193 -14.34 -4.32 12.82
C ARG A 193 -14.83 -3.85 11.45
N LEU A 194 -13.99 -3.15 10.70
CA LEU A 194 -14.34 -2.68 9.37
C LEU A 194 -14.66 -3.83 8.40
N LEU A 195 -13.89 -4.92 8.44
CA LEU A 195 -14.17 -6.11 7.61
C LEU A 195 -15.54 -6.73 7.96
N ARG A 196 -15.92 -6.73 9.25
CA ARG A 196 -17.25 -7.16 9.69
C ARG A 196 -18.34 -6.24 9.14
N ASP A 197 -18.15 -4.93 9.25
CA ASP A 197 -19.12 -3.93 8.78
C ASP A 197 -19.31 -4.01 7.26
N LEU A 198 -18.21 -4.13 6.50
CA LEU A 198 -18.22 -4.23 5.04
C LEU A 198 -18.89 -5.50 4.52
N THR A 199 -18.95 -6.55 5.34
CA THR A 199 -19.49 -7.85 4.97
C THR A 199 -20.76 -8.20 5.75
N ALA A 200 -21.40 -7.20 6.36
CA ALA A 200 -22.55 -7.40 7.24
C ALA A 200 -23.79 -7.92 6.48
N ARG A 201 -23.95 -7.58 5.19
CA ARG A 201 -25.11 -8.01 4.40
C ARG A 201 -24.80 -9.28 3.59
N PRO A 202 -25.80 -10.15 3.37
CA PRO A 202 -25.62 -11.35 2.56
C PRO A 202 -25.07 -11.06 1.15
N GLY A 203 -24.02 -11.79 0.79
CA GLY A 203 -23.36 -11.67 -0.52
C GLY A 203 -22.36 -10.52 -0.63
N GLU A 204 -22.17 -9.71 0.41
CA GLU A 204 -21.07 -8.74 0.44
C GLU A 204 -19.73 -9.44 0.62
N LYS A 205 -18.74 -9.00 -0.16
CA LYS A 205 -17.38 -9.53 -0.16
C LYS A 205 -16.36 -8.42 -0.14
N VAL A 206 -15.17 -8.73 0.35
CA VAL A 206 -14.03 -7.80 0.37
C VAL A 206 -12.84 -8.43 -0.32
N PHE A 207 -12.33 -7.74 -1.33
CA PHE A 207 -11.05 -8.04 -1.93
C PHE A 207 -9.98 -7.13 -1.31
N ILE A 208 -8.92 -7.72 -0.75
CA ILE A 208 -7.92 -6.95 -0.01
C ILE A 208 -6.65 -6.77 -0.85
N LEU A 209 -6.25 -5.52 -1.03
CA LEU A 209 -4.96 -5.13 -1.57
C LEU A 209 -4.15 -4.44 -0.47
N ALA A 210 -3.01 -5.01 -0.08
CA ALA A 210 -2.19 -4.46 0.99
C ALA A 210 -0.76 -4.23 0.53
N HIS A 211 -0.13 -3.15 0.99
CA HIS A 211 1.25 -2.83 0.64
C HIS A 211 2.18 -2.85 1.86
N SER A 212 3.37 -3.42 1.70
CA SER A 212 4.48 -3.34 2.66
C SER A 212 4.04 -3.64 4.09
N MET A 213 4.10 -2.69 5.02
CA MET A 213 3.69 -2.91 6.42
C MET A 213 2.17 -3.06 6.59
N GLY A 214 1.37 -2.54 5.66
CA GLY A 214 -0.07 -2.82 5.60
C GLY A 214 -0.37 -4.30 5.38
N SER A 215 0.52 -5.03 4.70
CA SER A 215 0.42 -6.49 4.58
C SER A 215 0.54 -7.19 5.93
N GLN A 216 1.40 -6.69 6.82
CA GLN A 216 1.53 -7.21 8.18
C GLN A 216 0.24 -6.99 8.98
N LEU A 217 -0.36 -5.80 8.85
CA LEU A 217 -1.65 -5.47 9.46
C LEU A 217 -2.76 -6.43 8.99
N VAL A 218 -2.86 -6.67 7.68
CA VAL A 218 -3.85 -7.60 7.12
C VAL A 218 -3.64 -9.02 7.66
N MET A 219 -2.41 -9.53 7.66
CA MET A 219 -2.13 -10.86 8.20
C MET A 219 -2.46 -10.99 9.69
N GLU A 220 -2.18 -9.96 10.49
CA GLU A 220 -2.55 -9.94 11.91
C GLU A 220 -4.06 -9.92 12.12
N ALA A 221 -4.81 -9.13 11.34
CA ALA A 221 -6.27 -9.11 11.41
C ALA A 221 -6.89 -10.45 10.99
N LEU A 222 -6.45 -11.04 9.87
CA LEU A 222 -6.92 -12.36 9.42
C LEU A 222 -6.61 -13.45 10.45
N ARG A 223 -5.40 -13.44 11.03
CA ARG A 223 -5.00 -14.35 12.11
C ARG A 223 -5.90 -14.18 13.33
N GLN A 224 -6.19 -12.95 13.74
CA GLN A 224 -7.07 -12.69 14.87
C GLN A 224 -8.49 -13.22 14.64
N ILE A 225 -9.06 -12.96 13.46
CA ILE A 225 -10.37 -13.46 13.05
C ILE A 225 -10.41 -14.98 13.12
N ALA A 226 -9.35 -15.65 12.64
CA ALA A 226 -9.24 -17.11 12.68
C ALA A 226 -9.17 -17.65 14.13
N LEU A 227 -8.37 -17.02 14.99
CA LEU A 227 -8.25 -17.41 16.40
C LEU A 227 -9.54 -17.19 17.20
N ARG A 228 -10.37 -16.22 16.80
CA ARG A 228 -11.72 -16.02 17.34
C ARG A 228 -12.75 -17.01 16.79
N GLY A 229 -12.36 -17.88 15.86
CA GLY A 229 -13.22 -18.91 15.27
C GLY A 229 -14.15 -18.41 14.18
N ASP A 230 -14.00 -17.17 13.71
CA ASP A 230 -14.93 -16.58 12.73
C ASP A 230 -14.55 -16.91 11.28
N ARG A 231 -14.81 -18.17 10.92
CA ARG A 231 -14.62 -18.65 9.55
C ARG A 231 -15.58 -18.01 8.55
N GLN A 232 -16.74 -17.55 8.99
CA GLN A 232 -17.72 -16.92 8.10
C GLN A 232 -17.19 -15.60 7.56
N LEU A 233 -16.56 -14.78 8.42
CA LEU A 233 -15.91 -13.55 7.97
C LEU A 233 -14.78 -13.82 6.99
N LEU A 234 -13.90 -14.79 7.28
CA LEU A 234 -12.80 -15.16 6.36
C LEU A 234 -13.32 -15.62 4.99
N ASN A 235 -14.45 -16.35 4.95
CA ASN A 235 -15.08 -16.79 3.70
C ASN A 235 -15.70 -15.65 2.87
N ARG A 236 -15.91 -14.47 3.47
CA ARG A 236 -16.37 -13.26 2.76
C ARG A 236 -15.20 -12.42 2.23
N ILE A 237 -13.96 -12.77 2.57
CA ILE A 237 -12.78 -12.22 1.91
C ILE A 237 -12.61 -12.96 0.58
N SER A 238 -12.85 -12.25 -0.52
CA SER A 238 -12.87 -12.82 -1.87
C SER A 238 -11.48 -13.03 -2.48
N GLY A 239 -10.45 -12.45 -1.87
CA GLY A 239 -9.07 -12.62 -2.24
C GLY A 239 -8.16 -11.65 -1.49
N VAL A 240 -6.87 -11.96 -1.45
CA VAL A 240 -5.85 -11.14 -0.80
C VAL A 240 -4.63 -11.03 -1.70
N VAL A 241 -4.17 -9.80 -1.91
CA VAL A 241 -2.91 -9.48 -2.56
C VAL A 241 -2.03 -8.73 -1.56
N LEU A 242 -0.87 -9.29 -1.26
CA LEU A 242 0.17 -8.63 -0.49
C LEU A 242 1.25 -8.14 -1.44
N MET A 243 1.36 -6.82 -1.63
CA MET A 243 2.38 -6.18 -2.46
C MET A 243 3.60 -5.82 -1.65
N SER A 244 4.75 -6.35 -2.07
CA SER A 244 6.05 -6.15 -1.42
C SER A 244 5.98 -6.26 0.11
N PRO A 245 5.38 -7.33 0.67
CA PRO A 245 5.06 -7.42 2.09
C PRO A 245 6.28 -7.23 2.98
N ASP A 246 6.18 -6.32 3.93
CA ASP A 246 7.20 -6.11 4.95
C ASP A 246 6.96 -7.05 6.14
N ILE A 247 7.00 -8.36 5.88
CA ILE A 247 6.76 -9.43 6.85
C ILE A 247 8.01 -10.31 6.92
N ASP A 248 8.35 -10.84 8.10
CA ASP A 248 9.40 -11.88 8.17
C ASP A 248 8.82 -13.17 7.57
N PRO A 249 9.50 -13.88 6.65
CA PRO A 249 8.97 -15.13 6.10
C PRO A 249 8.57 -16.16 7.18
N ASP A 250 9.38 -16.29 8.24
CA ASP A 250 9.08 -17.20 9.36
C ASP A 250 7.79 -16.75 10.09
N LEU A 251 7.59 -15.43 10.22
CA LEU A 251 6.37 -14.88 10.81
C LEU A 251 5.15 -15.11 9.91
N PHE A 252 5.29 -14.91 8.60
CA PHE A 252 4.21 -15.17 7.65
C PHE A 252 3.74 -16.62 7.73
N ASP A 253 4.67 -17.57 7.76
CA ASP A 253 4.33 -18.99 7.86
C ASP A 253 3.57 -19.31 9.15
N ARG A 254 4.01 -18.76 10.29
CA ARG A 254 3.30 -18.88 11.57
C ARG A 254 1.92 -18.24 11.57
N GLN A 255 1.77 -17.09 10.91
CA GLN A 255 0.48 -16.42 10.76
C GLN A 255 -0.45 -17.26 9.89
N ALA A 256 0.02 -17.73 8.73
CA ALA A 256 -0.73 -18.55 7.80
C ALA A 256 -1.12 -19.90 8.42
N GLU A 257 -0.24 -20.53 9.20
CA GLU A 257 -0.53 -21.75 9.98
C GLU A 257 -1.67 -21.50 10.97
N ALA A 258 -1.61 -20.40 11.73
CA ALA A 258 -2.66 -20.03 12.68
C ALA A 258 -3.99 -19.67 11.99
N ILE A 259 -3.94 -19.08 10.79
CA ILE A 259 -5.14 -18.85 9.97
C ILE A 259 -5.71 -20.18 9.46
N GLY A 260 -4.89 -21.19 9.19
CA GLY A 260 -5.28 -22.45 8.58
C GLY A 260 -5.57 -22.28 7.10
N LYS A 261 -6.84 -22.38 6.69
CA LYS A 261 -7.25 -22.09 5.30
C LYS A 261 -7.26 -20.58 5.06
N LEU A 262 -6.34 -20.12 4.22
CA LEU A 262 -6.28 -18.72 3.79
C LEU A 262 -7.48 -18.37 2.88
N PRO A 263 -7.97 -17.11 2.91
CA PRO A 263 -8.88 -16.62 1.88
C PRO A 263 -8.29 -16.82 0.49
N GLN A 264 -9.08 -17.35 -0.44
CA GLN A 264 -8.60 -17.67 -1.77
C GLN A 264 -9.25 -16.78 -2.83
N PRO A 265 -8.47 -16.35 -3.83
CA PRO A 265 -7.02 -16.59 -3.98
C PRO A 265 -6.16 -15.72 -3.04
N PHE A 266 -5.00 -16.24 -2.67
CA PHE A 266 -4.01 -15.55 -1.84
C PHE A 266 -2.70 -15.37 -2.62
N MET A 267 -2.27 -14.13 -2.82
CA MET A 267 -1.11 -13.83 -3.66
C MET A 267 -0.15 -12.87 -2.97
N ILE A 268 1.14 -13.07 -3.25
CA ILE A 268 2.23 -12.22 -2.80
C ILE A 268 2.96 -11.72 -4.04
N PHE A 269 3.03 -10.40 -4.18
CA PHE A 269 3.84 -9.77 -5.22
C PHE A 269 5.18 -9.38 -4.59
N ILE A 270 6.27 -9.87 -5.16
CA ILE A 270 7.62 -9.55 -4.72
C ILE A 270 8.31 -8.66 -5.75
N THR A 271 9.28 -7.88 -5.29
CA THR A 271 10.16 -7.10 -6.16
C THR A 271 11.54 -7.12 -5.54
N LYS A 272 12.53 -7.64 -6.27
CA LYS A 272 13.94 -7.64 -5.84
C LYS A 272 14.45 -6.21 -5.88
N ALA A 273 14.29 -5.50 -4.77
CA ALA A 273 15.01 -4.27 -4.51
C ALA A 273 16.42 -4.60 -4.00
N ASP A 274 17.38 -3.69 -4.24
CA ASP A 274 18.73 -3.81 -3.72
C ASP A 274 18.67 -3.99 -2.19
N ARG A 275 19.09 -5.17 -1.69
CA ARG A 275 18.92 -5.57 -0.27
C ARG A 275 19.54 -4.55 0.70
N ALA A 276 20.54 -3.80 0.23
CA ALA A 276 21.22 -2.73 0.96
C ALA A 276 20.38 -1.45 1.16
N LEU A 277 19.30 -1.26 0.38
CA LEU A 277 18.46 -0.06 0.39
C LEU A 277 17.15 -0.22 1.19
N THR A 278 16.84 -1.42 1.70
CA THR A 278 15.63 -1.64 2.51
C THR A 278 15.86 -1.22 3.97
N LEU A 279 15.22 -0.12 4.36
CA LEU A 279 15.31 0.41 5.73
C LEU A 279 14.85 -0.62 6.78
N SER A 280 13.82 -1.41 6.47
CA SER A 280 13.31 -2.45 7.37
C SER A 280 14.35 -3.54 7.64
N GLY A 281 15.00 -4.06 6.60
CA GLY A 281 16.06 -5.07 6.73
C GLY A 281 17.22 -4.59 7.59
N PHE A 282 17.63 -3.33 7.47
CA PHE A 282 18.69 -2.77 8.32
C PHE A 282 18.29 -2.71 9.81
N ILE A 283 17.05 -2.29 10.10
CA ILE A 283 16.54 -2.13 11.47
C ILE A 283 16.23 -3.49 12.12
N THR A 284 15.76 -4.48 11.37
CA THR A 284 15.34 -5.79 11.91
C THR A 284 16.43 -6.87 11.88
N GLY A 285 17.71 -6.50 11.75
CA GLY A 285 18.83 -7.44 11.87
C GLY A 285 19.25 -8.14 10.57
N ARG A 286 19.04 -7.51 9.41
CA ARG A 286 19.51 -7.91 8.07
C ARG A 286 18.93 -9.21 7.50
N LYS A 287 17.84 -9.72 8.07
CA LYS A 287 17.04 -10.78 7.43
C LYS A 287 16.20 -10.20 6.27
N PRO A 288 16.11 -10.88 5.12
CA PRO A 288 15.22 -10.49 4.03
C PRO A 288 13.75 -10.51 4.49
N ARG A 289 12.97 -9.53 4.02
CA ARG A 289 11.52 -9.48 4.20
C ARG A 289 10.85 -10.25 3.07
N LEU A 290 9.61 -10.71 3.31
CA LEU A 290 8.82 -11.52 2.40
C LEU A 290 8.68 -10.89 1.01
N GLY A 291 8.56 -9.56 0.92
CA GLY A 291 8.48 -8.83 -0.34
C GLY A 291 9.79 -8.71 -1.13
N VAL A 292 10.91 -9.12 -0.55
CA VAL A 292 12.28 -8.97 -1.10
C VAL A 292 13.03 -10.31 -1.02
N ILE A 293 12.29 -11.43 -0.98
CA ILE A 293 12.90 -12.75 -1.04
C ILE A 293 13.48 -12.98 -2.44
N ASP A 294 14.67 -13.59 -2.48
CA ASP A 294 15.36 -13.86 -3.75
C ASP A 294 14.67 -14.97 -4.59
N ASP A 295 13.80 -15.74 -3.94
CA ASP A 295 13.17 -16.95 -4.49
C ASP A 295 11.77 -17.15 -3.90
N ALA A 296 10.81 -17.46 -4.77
CA ALA A 296 9.43 -17.81 -4.41
C ALA A 296 9.34 -19.14 -3.64
N ASP A 297 10.31 -20.04 -3.79
CA ASP A 297 10.39 -21.32 -3.07
C ASP A 297 10.57 -21.16 -1.54
N LYS A 298 10.81 -19.92 -1.06
CA LYS A 298 10.79 -19.59 0.37
C LYS A 298 9.37 -19.50 0.95
N VAL A 299 8.33 -19.49 0.11
CA VAL A 299 6.93 -19.61 0.54
C VAL A 299 6.44 -21.01 0.16
N GLN A 300 6.64 -21.98 1.04
CA GLN A 300 6.33 -23.40 0.78
C GLN A 300 4.88 -23.74 1.12
N ARG A 301 3.94 -23.00 0.52
CA ARG A 301 2.50 -23.19 0.71
C ARG A 301 1.77 -23.27 -0.62
N GLY A 302 1.19 -24.43 -0.90
CA GLY A 302 0.42 -24.65 -2.14
C GLY A 302 -0.88 -23.83 -2.24
N ASP A 303 -1.31 -23.18 -1.16
CA ASP A 303 -2.45 -22.26 -1.13
C ASP A 303 -2.05 -20.77 -1.25
N VAL A 304 -0.79 -20.47 -1.57
CA VAL A 304 -0.27 -19.13 -1.80
C VAL A 304 0.45 -19.07 -3.14
N GLN A 305 0.19 -18.03 -3.93
CA GLN A 305 0.96 -17.78 -5.16
C GLN A 305 1.90 -16.62 -4.96
N VAL A 306 3.12 -16.76 -5.50
CA VAL A 306 4.13 -15.71 -5.46
C VAL A 306 4.39 -15.26 -6.90
N VAL A 307 4.36 -13.95 -7.11
CA VAL A 307 4.57 -13.33 -8.43
C VAL A 307 5.75 -12.37 -8.33
N ASP A 308 6.76 -12.60 -9.14
CA ASP A 308 7.98 -11.78 -9.17
C ASP A 308 7.86 -10.66 -10.21
N PHE A 309 7.92 -9.41 -9.76
CA PHE A 309 7.88 -8.20 -10.60
C PHE A 309 9.26 -7.56 -10.80
N SER A 310 10.34 -8.22 -10.39
CA SER A 310 11.70 -7.66 -10.43
C SER A 310 12.11 -7.18 -11.82
N ASP A 311 11.82 -7.96 -12.86
CA ASP A 311 12.18 -7.64 -14.24
C ASP A 311 11.32 -6.54 -14.87
N LEU A 312 10.27 -6.12 -14.16
CA LEU A 312 9.33 -5.08 -14.60
C LEU A 312 9.56 -3.75 -13.89
N ALA A 313 10.60 -3.65 -13.05
CA ALA A 313 11.05 -2.40 -12.49
C ALA A 313 11.64 -1.50 -13.60
N ASP A 314 11.08 -0.31 -13.76
CA ASP A 314 11.49 0.69 -14.74
C ASP A 314 12.60 1.63 -14.20
N GLY A 315 12.98 1.48 -12.93
CA GLY A 315 13.98 2.31 -12.27
C GLY A 315 13.47 3.71 -11.92
N GLU A 316 12.21 4.02 -12.22
CA GLU A 316 11.56 5.26 -11.83
C GLU A 316 10.76 5.05 -10.53
N GLY A 317 11.03 5.89 -9.53
CA GLY A 317 10.47 5.75 -8.18
C GLY A 317 11.25 4.79 -7.28
N PHE A 318 10.82 4.70 -6.01
CA PHE A 318 11.36 3.69 -5.10
C PHE A 318 10.83 2.33 -5.58
N ASN A 319 11.71 1.40 -5.99
CA ASN A 319 11.47 0.02 -6.48
C ASN A 319 10.65 -0.90 -5.55
N HIS A 320 9.88 -0.33 -4.62
CA HIS A 320 9.08 -0.98 -3.59
C HIS A 320 7.57 -0.95 -3.91
N PHE A 321 7.16 -0.34 -5.01
CA PHE A 321 5.75 -0.20 -5.44
C PHE A 321 5.48 -0.63 -6.91
N VAL A 322 6.44 -1.34 -7.52
CA VAL A 322 6.47 -1.70 -8.95
C VAL A 322 5.15 -2.25 -9.52
N PRO A 323 4.42 -3.17 -8.85
CA PRO A 323 3.21 -3.77 -9.43
C PRO A 323 2.13 -2.77 -9.86
N VAL A 324 2.13 -1.56 -9.30
CA VAL A 324 1.12 -0.53 -9.60
C VAL A 324 1.72 0.84 -9.93
N THR A 325 3.05 0.94 -10.09
CA THR A 325 3.72 2.13 -10.65
C THR A 325 4.38 1.87 -11.99
N SER A 326 4.82 0.64 -12.27
CA SER A 326 5.41 0.31 -13.57
C SER A 326 4.33 0.15 -14.62
N PRO A 327 4.36 0.93 -15.72
CA PRO A 327 3.41 0.75 -16.81
C PRO A 327 3.47 -0.65 -17.42
N ALA A 328 4.65 -1.30 -17.41
CA ALA A 328 4.81 -2.66 -17.90
C ALA A 328 4.12 -3.68 -16.97
N ALA A 329 4.30 -3.55 -15.66
CA ALA A 329 3.63 -4.39 -14.66
C ALA A 329 2.11 -4.24 -14.71
N ILE A 330 1.62 -2.99 -14.77
CA ILE A 330 0.19 -2.70 -14.87
C ILE A 330 -0.41 -3.28 -16.15
N ARG A 331 0.28 -3.13 -17.31
CA ARG A 331 -0.19 -3.75 -18.57
C ARG A 331 -0.25 -5.27 -18.51
N MET A 332 0.76 -5.91 -17.92
CA MET A 332 0.78 -7.37 -17.73
C MET A 332 -0.42 -7.81 -16.89
N LEU A 333 -0.63 -7.17 -15.75
CA LEU A 333 -1.77 -7.44 -14.87
C LEU A 333 -3.11 -7.19 -15.58
N ASN A 334 -3.27 -6.06 -16.29
CA ASN A 334 -4.44 -5.76 -17.12
C ASN A 334 -4.71 -6.80 -18.20
N GLY A 335 -3.68 -7.34 -18.84
CA GLY A 335 -3.81 -8.43 -19.79
C GLY A 335 -4.41 -9.69 -19.14
N ILE A 336 -3.96 -10.01 -17.92
CA ILE A 336 -4.48 -11.13 -17.14
C ILE A 336 -5.93 -10.86 -16.70
N ILE A 337 -6.25 -9.63 -16.26
CA ILE A 337 -7.62 -9.19 -15.92
C ILE A 337 -8.57 -9.41 -17.10
N ALA A 338 -8.14 -8.96 -18.29
CA ALA A 338 -8.96 -9.03 -19.49
C ALA A 338 -9.25 -10.47 -19.92
N GLN A 339 -8.24 -11.36 -19.84
CA GLN A 339 -8.42 -12.78 -20.13
C GLN A 339 -9.37 -13.48 -19.14
N ALA A 340 -9.41 -12.99 -17.90
CA ALA A 340 -10.29 -13.49 -16.84
C ALA A 340 -11.72 -12.94 -16.87
N GLY A 341 -12.04 -12.02 -17.80
CA GLY A 341 -13.37 -11.43 -17.91
C GLY A 341 -13.69 -10.31 -16.90
N GLY A 342 -12.66 -9.64 -16.33
CA GLY A 342 -12.82 -8.43 -15.51
C GLY A 342 -12.50 -8.58 -14.02
N VAL A 343 -12.30 -7.44 -13.32
CA VAL A 343 -11.81 -7.38 -11.92
C VAL A 343 -12.86 -7.88 -10.92
N GLY A 344 -12.53 -8.93 -10.16
CA GLY A 344 -13.33 -9.55 -9.10
C GLY A 344 -12.75 -10.92 -8.72
N ALA A 345 -13.44 -11.71 -7.88
CA ALA A 345 -12.98 -13.06 -7.52
C ALA A 345 -12.62 -13.97 -8.73
N ALA A 346 -13.22 -13.73 -9.91
CA ALA A 346 -12.88 -14.38 -11.17
C ALA A 346 -11.53 -13.92 -11.73
N PHE A 347 -11.25 -12.61 -11.78
CA PHE A 347 -9.93 -12.06 -12.13
C PHE A 347 -8.82 -12.68 -11.30
N VAL A 348 -9.00 -12.70 -9.99
CA VAL A 348 -7.90 -13.09 -9.10
C VAL A 348 -7.68 -14.61 -9.18
N ARG A 349 -8.76 -15.39 -9.32
CA ARG A 349 -8.69 -16.84 -9.56
C ARG A 349 -8.05 -17.15 -10.91
N ASP A 350 -8.36 -16.42 -11.96
CA ASP A 350 -7.82 -16.76 -13.28
C ASP A 350 -6.41 -16.17 -13.45
N MET A 351 -6.05 -15.11 -12.71
CA MET A 351 -4.66 -14.69 -12.53
C MET A 351 -3.81 -15.76 -11.86
N SER A 352 -4.38 -16.51 -10.91
CA SER A 352 -3.70 -17.69 -10.35
C SER A 352 -3.43 -18.80 -11.34
N LEU A 353 -4.24 -18.89 -12.39
CA LEU A 353 -4.13 -19.92 -13.42
C LEU A 353 -3.25 -19.46 -14.59
N ALA A 354 -3.20 -18.15 -14.85
CA ALA A 354 -2.49 -17.55 -15.99
C ALA A 354 -1.03 -17.19 -15.68
N LEU A 355 -0.70 -16.92 -14.41
CA LEU A 355 0.68 -16.68 -14.00
C LEU A 355 1.41 -18.03 -13.84
N PRO A 356 2.62 -18.19 -14.39
CA PRO A 356 3.40 -19.38 -14.13
C PRO A 356 3.61 -19.49 -12.63
N ALA A 357 3.16 -20.61 -12.03
CA ALA A 357 3.59 -20.97 -10.70
C ALA A 357 5.11 -20.97 -10.69
N ALA A 358 5.74 -20.37 -9.68
CA ALA A 358 7.18 -20.44 -9.52
C ALA A 358 7.60 -21.91 -9.66
N THR A 359 8.37 -22.20 -10.71
CA THR A 359 8.75 -23.55 -11.05
C THR A 359 9.68 -24.04 -9.96
N HIS A 360 9.24 -25.02 -9.18
CA HIS A 360 10.14 -25.84 -8.37
C HIS A 360 11.23 -26.38 -9.28
N VAL A 361 12.46 -25.88 -9.11
CA VAL A 361 13.63 -26.55 -9.65
C VAL A 361 13.96 -27.64 -8.64
N GLU A 362 13.53 -28.88 -8.92
CA GLU A 362 13.99 -30.04 -8.16
C GLU A 362 15.54 -30.11 -8.21
N PRO A 363 16.18 -30.49 -7.09
CA PRO A 363 17.63 -30.39 -6.91
C PRO A 363 18.48 -31.25 -7.85
#